data_AF-A0A7K3XME0-F1
#
_entry.id   AF-A0A7K3XME0-F1
#
_cell.length_a   1.000
_cell.length_b   1.000
_cell.length_c   1.000
_cell.angle_alpha   90.00
_cell.angle_beta   90.00
_cell.angle_gamma   90.00
#
_symmetry.space_group_name_H-M   'P 1'
#
loop_
_entity.id
_entity.type
_entity.pdbx_description
1 polymer ?
#
loop_
_entity_poly.entity_id
_entity_poly.type
_entity_poly.pdbx_seq_one_letter_code
_entity_poly.pdbx_strand_id
1 'polypeptide(L)'
;MKGTTNNPNGRPKGQPNKVTKVLKDRIQTFLEKSWPTVEKDFKELKPLERIAIYEKMLKYVIPTQKESSVKLDIEGMSDNELNLIINKLLNK
;
A
#
# COMPACT_ATOMS: atom_id res chain seq x y z
N MET A 1 7.62 -13.49 -37.00
CA MET A 1 6.57 -14.52 -36.77
C MET A 1 6.44 -14.74 -35.27
N LYS A 2 5.21 -14.70 -34.73
CA LYS A 2 4.93 -15.00 -33.32
C LYS A 2 5.22 -16.48 -33.04
N GLY A 3 5.71 -16.75 -31.82
CA GLY A 3 6.28 -18.03 -31.40
C GLY A 3 5.40 -19.25 -31.69
N THR A 4 5.96 -20.19 -32.45
CA THR A 4 5.39 -21.48 -32.83
C THR A 4 5.62 -22.51 -31.73
N THR A 5 4.92 -22.39 -30.59
CA THR A 5 4.62 -23.53 -29.69
C THR A 5 3.68 -23.11 -28.55
N ASN A 6 2.51 -23.77 -28.50
CA ASN A 6 1.49 -23.87 -27.44
C ASN A 6 0.96 -22.62 -26.68
N ASN A 7 1.46 -21.40 -26.88
CA ASN A 7 0.77 -20.19 -26.41
C ASN A 7 1.13 -18.94 -27.25
N PRO A 8 0.44 -18.71 -28.38
CA PRO A 8 0.69 -17.57 -29.28
C PRO A 8 0.43 -16.20 -28.63
N ASN A 9 -0.39 -16.17 -27.58
CA ASN A 9 -0.80 -14.95 -26.87
C ASN A 9 0.03 -14.69 -25.60
N GLY A 10 1.01 -15.55 -25.29
CA GLY A 10 1.83 -15.44 -24.09
C GLY A 10 1.02 -15.54 -22.80
N ARG A 11 1.69 -15.35 -21.67
CA ARG A 11 1.03 -15.26 -20.36
C ARG A 11 0.14 -14.00 -20.34
N PRO A 12 -1.14 -14.09 -19.91
CA PRO A 12 -2.02 -12.92 -19.85
C PRO A 12 -1.38 -11.80 -19.01
N LYS A 13 -1.43 -10.57 -19.52
CA LYS A 13 -0.93 -9.38 -18.82
C LYS A 13 -1.70 -9.23 -17.51
N GLY A 14 -0.97 -9.16 -16.39
CA GLY A 14 -1.56 -9.04 -15.04
C GLY A 14 -1.70 -10.36 -14.26
N GLN A 15 -1.39 -11.52 -14.84
CA GLN A 15 -1.42 -12.78 -14.08
C GLN A 15 -0.26 -12.85 -13.06
N PRO A 16 -0.51 -12.83 -11.73
CA PRO A 16 0.53 -12.81 -10.71
C PRO A 16 1.38 -14.08 -10.74
N ASN A 17 2.69 -13.96 -10.52
CA ASN A 17 3.62 -15.10 -10.55
C ASN A 17 3.19 -16.19 -9.55
N LYS A 18 3.13 -17.46 -9.99
CA LYS A 18 2.62 -18.58 -9.19
C LYS A 18 3.43 -18.76 -7.90
N VAL A 19 4.75 -18.59 -8.00
CA VAL A 19 5.68 -18.65 -6.85
C VAL A 19 5.37 -17.54 -5.84
N THR A 20 5.10 -16.32 -6.32
CA THR A 20 4.74 -15.19 -5.46
C THR A 20 3.41 -15.41 -4.75
N LYS A 21 2.43 -16.03 -5.43
CA LYS A 21 1.15 -16.40 -4.79
C LYS A 21 1.36 -17.40 -3.65
N VAL A 22 2.08 -18.50 -3.92
CA VAL A 22 2.36 -19.54 -2.91
C VAL A 22 3.09 -18.97 -1.69
N LEU A 23 4.05 -18.06 -1.90
CA LEU A 23 4.76 -17.42 -0.79
C LEU A 23 3.82 -16.54 0.06
N LYS A 24 2.97 -15.74 -0.57
CA LYS A 24 1.97 -14.91 0.13
C LYS A 24 1.02 -15.77 0.96
N ASP A 25 0.51 -16.85 0.38
CA ASP A 25 -0.41 -17.77 1.06
C ASP A 25 0.26 -18.41 2.30
N ARG A 26 1.55 -18.78 2.19
CA ARG A 26 2.33 -19.31 3.32
C ARG A 26 2.55 -18.27 4.42
N ILE A 27 2.88 -17.04 4.06
CA ILE A 27 3.06 -15.94 5.03
C ILE A 27 1.74 -15.66 5.74
N GLN A 28 0.63 -15.58 5.01
CA GLN A 28 -0.70 -15.39 5.58
C GLN A 28 -1.03 -16.51 6.59
N THR A 29 -0.86 -17.78 6.17
CA THR A 29 -1.12 -18.94 7.04
C THR A 29 -0.25 -18.91 8.30
N PHE A 30 1.02 -18.51 8.18
CA PHE A 30 1.92 -18.39 9.33
C PHE A 30 1.45 -17.31 10.31
N LEU A 31 1.06 -16.14 9.80
CA LEU A 31 0.57 -15.03 10.62
C LEU A 31 -0.73 -15.42 11.33
N GLU A 32 -1.69 -16.03 10.63
CA GLU A 32 -2.96 -16.50 11.21
C GLU A 32 -2.72 -17.54 12.33
N LYS A 33 -1.82 -18.50 12.10
CA LYS A 33 -1.49 -19.52 13.10
C LYS A 33 -0.74 -18.97 14.32
N SER A 34 0.03 -17.89 14.13
CA SER A 34 0.79 -17.26 15.22
C SER A 34 -0.07 -16.30 16.05
N TRP A 35 -1.24 -15.91 15.53
CA TRP A 35 -2.13 -14.94 16.18
C TRP A 35 -2.52 -15.30 17.62
N PRO A 36 -2.85 -16.55 17.99
CA PRO A 36 -3.16 -16.90 19.37
C PRO A 36 -2.00 -16.65 20.34
N THR A 37 -0.76 -16.87 19.89
CA THR A 37 0.45 -16.56 20.68
C THR A 37 0.61 -15.06 20.85
N VAL A 38 0.42 -14.29 19.78
CA VAL A 38 0.48 -12.81 19.84
C VAL A 38 -0.57 -12.24 20.80
N GLU A 39 -1.79 -12.78 20.81
CA GLU A 39 -2.84 -12.36 21.76
C GLU A 39 -2.47 -12.68 23.21
N LYS A 40 -1.81 -13.83 23.44
CA LYS A 40 -1.32 -14.20 24.77
C LYS A 40 -0.22 -13.24 25.23
N ASP A 41 0.81 -13.05 24.41
CA ASP A 41 1.93 -12.17 24.70
C ASP A 41 1.43 -10.73 24.97
N PHE A 42 0.45 -10.27 24.19
CA PHE A 42 -0.16 -8.96 24.38
C PHE A 42 -0.82 -8.77 25.76
N LYS A 43 -1.42 -9.82 26.33
CA LYS A 43 -2.02 -9.79 27.68
C LYS A 43 -0.97 -9.74 28.78
N GLU A 44 0.22 -10.31 28.51
CA GLU A 44 1.35 -10.35 29.44
C GLU A 44 2.16 -9.03 29.47
N LEU A 45 1.98 -8.16 28.48
CA LEU A 45 2.64 -6.84 28.43
C LEU A 45 2.28 -5.94 29.61
N LYS A 46 3.20 -5.02 29.94
CA LYS A 46 2.93 -3.97 30.93
C LYS A 46 1.77 -3.08 30.47
N PRO A 47 1.01 -2.47 31.40
CA PRO A 47 -0.16 -1.65 31.06
C PRO A 47 0.14 -0.55 30.04
N LEU A 48 1.26 0.17 30.18
CA LEU A 48 1.65 1.24 29.26
C LEU A 48 1.96 0.71 27.85
N GLU A 49 2.73 -0.38 27.75
CA GLU A 49 3.13 -0.99 26.48
C GLU A 49 1.92 -1.53 25.71
N ARG A 50 0.98 -2.13 26.46
CA ARG A 50 -0.29 -2.63 25.93
C ARG A 50 -1.11 -1.52 25.29
N ILE A 51 -1.26 -0.38 25.97
CA ILE A 51 -1.98 0.79 25.45
C ILE A 51 -1.27 1.34 24.20
N ALA A 52 0.05 1.44 24.22
CA ALA A 52 0.82 1.94 23.08
C ALA A 52 0.71 1.05 21.83
N ILE A 53 0.73 -0.28 22.00
CA ILE A 53 0.54 -1.21 20.88
C ILE A 53 -0.92 -1.17 20.40
N TYR A 54 -1.89 -1.06 21.31
CA TYR A 54 -3.29 -0.94 20.97
C TYR A 54 -3.56 0.31 20.10
N GLU A 55 -3.00 1.46 20.47
CA GLU A 55 -3.05 2.70 19.69
C GLU A 55 -2.49 2.51 18.27
N LYS A 56 -1.39 1.76 18.12
CA LYS A 56 -0.81 1.45 16.80
C LYS A 56 -1.73 0.58 15.96
N MET A 57 -2.43 -0.39 16.56
CA MET A 57 -3.39 -1.24 15.87
C MET A 57 -4.62 -0.45 15.40
N LEU A 58 -5.10 0.52 16.20
CA LEU A 58 -6.26 1.34 15.85
C LEU A 58 -6.10 2.08 14.51
N LYS A 59 -4.87 2.45 14.10
CA LYS A 59 -4.59 3.11 12.81
C LYS A 59 -4.97 2.28 11.58
N TYR A 60 -5.10 0.97 11.74
CA TYR A 60 -5.46 0.06 10.66
C TYR A 60 -6.96 -0.27 10.63
N VAL A 61 -7.70 0.05 11.70
CA VAL A 61 -9.14 -0.21 11.84
C VAL A 61 -9.93 1.08 11.63
N ILE A 62 -9.43 2.19 12.17
CA ILE A 62 -10.07 3.50 12.07
C ILE A 62 -9.50 4.22 10.85
N PRO A 63 -10.35 4.77 9.96
CA PRO A 63 -9.90 5.63 8.88
C PRO A 63 -9.15 6.84 9.45
N THR A 64 -7.84 6.89 9.27
CA THR A 64 -7.06 8.08 9.58
C THR A 64 -7.26 9.09 8.45
N GLN A 65 -7.48 10.37 8.78
CA GLN A 65 -7.38 11.43 7.79
C GLN A 65 -5.99 11.34 7.15
N LYS A 66 -5.96 10.94 5.87
CA LYS A 66 -4.75 11.03 5.08
C LYS A 66 -4.47 12.52 4.95
N GLU A 67 -3.26 12.94 5.29
CA GLU A 67 -2.78 14.25 4.87
C GLU A 67 -3.07 14.35 3.38
N SER A 68 -3.90 15.32 3.01
CA SER A 68 -4.12 15.64 1.61
C SER A 68 -2.85 16.31 1.13
N SER A 69 -1.81 15.52 0.85
CA SER A 69 -0.70 15.99 0.04
C SER A 69 -1.32 16.28 -1.31
N VAL A 70 -1.64 17.55 -1.56
CA VAL A 70 -1.96 18.01 -2.91
C VAL A 70 -0.70 17.78 -3.71
N LYS A 71 -0.58 16.59 -4.31
CA LYS A 71 0.45 16.30 -5.29
C LYS A 71 0.06 17.11 -6.52
N LEU A 72 0.54 18.35 -6.57
CA LEU A 72 0.54 19.14 -7.80
C LEU A 72 1.43 18.36 -8.76
N ASP A 73 0.81 17.69 -9.73
CA ASP A 73 1.52 17.07 -10.83
C ASP A 73 1.97 18.18 -11.79
N ILE A 74 3.04 18.88 -11.38
CA ILE A 74 3.62 20.00 -12.13
C ILE A 74 4.24 19.48 -13.43
N GLU A 75 4.70 18.23 -13.45
CA GLU A 75 5.37 17.60 -14.59
C GLU A 75 4.41 17.33 -15.76
N GLY A 76 3.10 17.18 -15.48
CA GLY A 76 2.06 16.98 -16.50
C GLY A 76 1.43 18.27 -17.05
N MET A 77 1.78 19.44 -16.53
CA MET A 77 1.16 20.71 -16.92
C MET A 77 1.83 21.31 -18.16
N SER A 78 1.05 21.96 -19.02
CA SER A 78 1.60 22.72 -20.15
C SER A 78 2.20 24.04 -19.68
N ASP A 79 3.17 24.58 -20.43
CA ASP A 79 3.83 25.85 -20.13
C ASP A 79 2.83 27.02 -19.96
N ASN A 80 1.72 27.00 -20.70
CA ASN A 80 0.68 28.02 -20.59
C ASN A 80 -0.06 27.95 -19.24
N GLU A 81 -0.33 26.74 -18.75
CA GLU A 81 -0.98 26.52 -17.46
C GLU A 81 -0.05 26.89 -16.30
N LEU A 82 1.25 26.58 -16.42
CA LEU A 82 2.27 26.99 -15.47
C LEU A 82 2.39 28.52 -15.39
N ASN A 83 2.44 29.19 -16.54
CA ASN A 83 2.48 30.66 -16.60
C ASN A 83 1.24 31.31 -15.98
N LEU A 84 0.05 30.75 -16.19
CA LEU A 84 -1.18 31.26 -15.58
C LEU A 84 -1.14 31.14 -14.05
N ILE A 85 -0.63 30.04 -13.52
CA ILE A 85 -0.48 29.81 -12.08
C ILE A 85 0.55 30.78 -11.49
N ILE A 86 1.71 30.94 -12.13
CA ILE A 86 2.77 31.86 -11.69
C ILE A 86 2.25 33.29 -11.63
N ASN A 87 1.54 33.76 -12.67
CA ASN A 87 0.97 35.10 -12.70
C ASN A 87 -0.08 35.31 -11.60
N LYS A 88 -0.88 34.29 -11.29
CA LYS A 88 -1.86 34.35 -10.18
C LYS A 88 -1.21 34.36 -8.80
N LEU A 89 -0.01 33.81 -8.65
CA LEU A 89 0.73 33.81 -7.39
C LEU A 89 1.52 35.10 -7.18
N LEU A 90 2.08 35.68 -8.25
CA LEU A 90 2.85 36.93 -8.21
C LEU A 90 1.96 38.17 -8.07
N ASN A 91 0.74 38.13 -8.61
CA ASN A 91 -0.22 39.24 -8.55
C ASN A 91 -1.19 39.12 -7.36
N LYS A 92 -0.80 38.41 -6.31
CA LYS A 92 -1.59 38.23 -5.09
C LYS A 92 -1.05 39.08 -3.96
#